data_AF-S7NB74-F1
#
_entry.id   AF-S7NB74-F1
#
_cell.length_a   1.000
_cell.length_b   1.000
_cell.length_c   1.000
_cell.angle_alpha   90.00
_cell.angle_beta   90.00
_cell.angle_gamma   90.00
#
_symmetry.space_group_name_H-M   'P 1'
#
loop_
_entity.id
_entity.type
_entity.pdbx_description
1 polymer ?
#
loop_
_entity_poly.entity_id
_entity_poly.type
_entity_poly.pdbx_seq_one_letter_code
_entity_poly.pdbx_strand_id
1 'polypeptide(L)'
;MVDLENDFKFCQCAEYSLKKLLKKFQILDFTYPKQEINKVAVFTGNASEIKIAEEHGAAFAGGTNLIQKILDEEIEPDIYVAVPEIMPELNPLKKKLKKRFPKLNQNSIGRDIPKMLELFKTGIEIKVDEERENFLLTKIATLDMSSDQITANLQAVINEVCRHRPLNLGPFVV
;
A
#
# COMPACT_ATOMS: atom_id res chain seq x y z
N MET A 1 8.35 -5.27 -22.29
CA MET A 1 9.61 -6.03 -22.13
C MET A 1 9.82 -6.14 -20.63
N VAL A 2 9.92 -7.35 -20.08
CA VAL A 2 10.03 -7.58 -18.63
C VAL A 2 11.46 -7.18 -18.22
N ASP A 3 11.62 -6.16 -17.39
CA ASP A 3 12.93 -5.83 -16.81
C ASP A 3 13.28 -6.93 -15.78
N LEU A 4 14.37 -7.65 -16.04
CA LEU A 4 14.82 -8.87 -15.35
C LEU A 4 15.85 -8.61 -14.23
N GLU A 5 16.06 -7.36 -13.81
CA GLU A 5 17.12 -7.01 -12.83
C GLU A 5 16.72 -7.15 -11.35
N ASN A 6 15.59 -7.79 -11.03
CA ASN A 6 15.20 -8.11 -9.65
C ASN A 6 14.46 -9.45 -9.65
N ASP A 7 14.51 -10.22 -8.55
CA ASP A 7 13.84 -11.52 -8.34
C ASP A 7 12.29 -11.50 -8.45
N PHE A 8 11.72 -10.45 -9.01
CA PHE A 8 10.30 -10.18 -9.14
C PHE A 8 9.92 -9.98 -10.60
N LYS A 9 8.81 -10.60 -11.01
CA LYS A 9 8.18 -10.30 -12.31
C LYS A 9 7.29 -9.07 -12.14
N PHE A 10 7.65 -8.00 -12.83
CA PHE A 10 6.83 -6.79 -12.92
C PHE A 10 5.86 -6.91 -14.09
N CYS A 11 4.59 -6.56 -13.85
CA CYS A 11 3.65 -6.36 -14.94
C CYS A 11 3.70 -4.90 -15.39
N GLN A 12 3.99 -4.67 -16.67
CA GLN A 12 3.88 -3.38 -17.32
C GLN A 12 2.63 -3.42 -18.21
N CYS A 13 1.51 -2.85 -17.74
CA CYS A 13 0.32 -2.67 -18.58
C CYS A 13 0.39 -1.32 -19.31
N ALA A 14 0.14 -1.32 -20.62
CA ALA A 14 0.07 -0.13 -21.47
C ALA A 14 -1.34 0.07 -22.05
N GLU A 15 -1.69 1.36 -22.23
CA GLU A 15 -2.78 1.97 -23.03
C GLU A 15 -4.20 2.08 -22.43
N TYR A 16 -4.50 3.23 -21.80
CA TYR A 16 -5.24 4.37 -22.41
C TYR A 16 -5.26 5.54 -21.41
N SER A 17 -5.39 6.79 -21.90
CA SER A 17 -5.25 8.06 -21.15
C SER A 17 -5.85 8.07 -19.73
N LEU A 18 -5.06 7.68 -18.73
CA LEU A 18 -5.33 7.83 -17.30
C LEU A 18 -4.81 9.18 -16.78
N LYS A 19 -4.76 10.19 -17.67
CA LYS A 19 -4.13 11.52 -17.49
C LYS A 19 -4.60 12.32 -16.26
N LYS A 20 -5.56 11.84 -15.47
CA LYS A 20 -6.06 12.58 -14.30
C LYS A 20 -6.55 11.77 -13.10
N LEU A 21 -6.62 10.44 -13.15
CA LEU A 21 -7.45 9.69 -12.20
C LEU A 21 -6.67 8.82 -11.21
N LEU A 22 -5.46 8.39 -11.57
CA LEU A 22 -4.58 7.63 -10.67
C LEU A 22 -3.50 8.53 -10.04
N LYS A 23 -3.87 9.73 -9.60
CA LYS A 23 -3.10 10.42 -8.54
C LYS A 23 -3.28 9.74 -7.16
N LYS A 24 -4.01 8.62 -7.12
CA LYS A 24 -4.40 7.91 -5.91
C LYS A 24 -3.70 6.56 -5.87
N PHE A 25 -2.82 6.45 -4.88
CA PHE A 25 -2.37 5.21 -4.28
C PHE A 25 -3.57 4.30 -4.04
N GLN A 26 -3.54 3.09 -4.58
CA GLN A 26 -4.55 2.07 -4.30
C GLN A 26 -3.82 0.83 -3.80
N ILE A 27 -4.33 0.33 -2.70
CA ILE A 27 -3.86 -0.90 -2.09
C ILE A 27 -4.79 -1.98 -2.61
N LEU A 28 -4.18 -2.94 -3.28
CA LEU A 28 -4.87 -4.12 -3.77
C LEU A 28 -4.87 -5.16 -2.67
N ASP A 29 -6.05 -5.61 -2.27
CA ASP A 29 -6.18 -6.85 -1.52
C ASP A 29 -6.26 -8.01 -2.52
N PHE A 30 -5.19 -8.81 -2.60
CA PHE A 30 -5.19 -10.04 -3.40
C PHE A 30 -5.17 -11.27 -2.54
N THR A 31 -5.98 -12.22 -2.96
CA THR A 31 -5.96 -13.59 -2.52
C THR A 31 -4.95 -14.36 -3.37
N TYR A 32 -3.66 -14.32 -3.03
CA TYR A 32 -2.66 -15.42 -3.12
C TYR A 32 -1.28 -14.88 -2.68
N PRO A 33 -0.42 -15.70 -2.05
CA PRO A 33 0.35 -15.26 -0.90
C PRO A 33 1.58 -14.45 -1.33
N LYS A 34 1.65 -13.23 -0.80
CA LYS A 34 2.92 -12.58 -0.56
C LYS A 34 3.65 -13.41 0.51
N GLN A 35 4.88 -13.83 0.25
CA GLN A 35 5.69 -14.56 1.23
C GLN A 35 6.01 -13.70 2.47
N GLU A 36 5.92 -12.37 2.37
CA GLU A 36 6.10 -11.44 3.48
C GLU A 36 4.84 -10.61 3.77
N ILE A 37 4.36 -10.74 4.99
CA ILE A 37 3.35 -9.88 5.59
C ILE A 37 3.99 -8.52 5.87
N ASN A 38 3.35 -7.42 5.45
CA ASN A 38 3.87 -6.08 5.72
C ASN A 38 3.90 -5.81 7.23
N LYS A 39 5.01 -5.30 7.76
CA LYS A 39 5.10 -4.82 9.13
C LYS A 39 4.40 -3.46 9.22
N VAL A 40 3.15 -3.45 9.67
CA VAL A 40 2.35 -2.24 9.82
C VAL A 40 2.55 -1.64 11.21
N ALA A 41 2.88 -0.35 11.26
CA ALA A 41 2.89 0.45 12.47
C ALA A 41 1.65 1.35 12.56
N VAL A 42 0.95 1.32 13.69
CA VAL A 42 -0.26 2.10 13.93
C VAL A 42 0.02 3.20 14.95
N PHE A 43 -0.21 4.44 14.54
CA PHE A 43 -0.12 5.61 15.41
C PHE A 43 -1.48 5.97 15.97
N THR A 44 -1.60 5.95 17.31
CA THR A 44 -2.77 6.41 18.05
C THR A 44 -2.36 6.89 19.44
N GLY A 45 -3.06 7.91 19.96
CA GLY A 45 -2.88 8.41 21.33
C GLY A 45 -3.75 7.68 22.36
N ASN A 46 -4.65 6.80 21.93
CA ASN A 46 -5.63 6.15 22.79
C ASN A 46 -5.19 4.72 23.16
N ALA A 47 -5.06 4.43 24.45
CA ALA A 47 -4.64 3.11 24.94
C ALA A 47 -5.58 1.96 24.50
N SER A 48 -6.88 2.21 24.34
CA SER A 48 -7.83 1.21 23.86
C SER A 48 -7.60 0.85 22.39
N GLU A 49 -7.29 1.84 21.57
CA GLU A 49 -6.99 1.65 20.14
C GLU A 49 -5.66 0.94 19.91
N ILE A 50 -4.67 1.16 20.79
CA ILE A 50 -3.40 0.42 20.78
C ILE A 50 -3.67 -1.08 20.94
N LYS A 51 -4.48 -1.46 21.94
CA LYS A 51 -4.83 -2.88 22.17
C LYS A 51 -5.53 -3.49 20.96
N ILE A 52 -6.50 -2.76 20.38
CA ILE A 52 -7.19 -3.21 19.17
C ILE A 52 -6.19 -3.41 18.03
N ALA A 53 -5.24 -2.49 17.83
CA ALA A 53 -4.23 -2.62 16.80
C ALA A 53 -3.36 -3.87 16.99
N GLU A 54 -2.89 -4.11 18.21
CA GLU A 54 -2.08 -5.29 18.57
C GLU A 54 -2.87 -6.60 18.37
N GLU A 55 -4.13 -6.66 18.79
CA GLU A 55 -5.02 -7.81 18.60
C GLU A 55 -5.26 -8.14 17.12
N HIS A 56 -5.31 -7.11 16.26
CA HIS A 56 -5.48 -7.27 14.81
C HIS A 56 -4.14 -7.48 14.07
N GLY A 57 -3.04 -7.63 14.82
CA GLY A 57 -1.73 -8.00 14.30
C GLY A 57 -0.94 -6.84 13.69
N ALA A 58 -1.10 -5.62 14.21
CA ALA A 58 -0.12 -4.57 14.02
C ALA A 58 1.24 -5.02 14.56
N ALA A 59 2.31 -4.78 13.80
CA ALA A 59 3.66 -5.10 14.28
C ALA A 59 4.09 -4.16 15.41
N PHE A 60 3.64 -2.91 15.34
CA PHE A 60 3.87 -1.89 16.35
C PHE A 60 2.64 -1.00 16.50
N ALA A 61 2.27 -0.65 17.73
CA ALA A 61 1.20 0.30 18.00
C ALA A 61 1.62 1.26 19.12
N GLY A 62 1.28 2.55 18.99
CA GLY A 62 1.59 3.51 20.03
C GLY A 62 1.51 4.97 19.59
N GLY A 63 1.76 5.86 20.55
CA GLY A 63 1.78 7.30 20.34
C GLY A 63 3.19 7.87 20.25
N THR A 64 3.47 8.90 21.04
CA THR A 64 4.79 9.57 21.14
C THR A 64 5.97 8.62 21.35
N ASN A 65 5.80 7.57 22.17
CA ASN A 65 6.86 6.58 22.41
C ASN A 65 7.27 5.85 21.13
N LEU A 66 6.31 5.50 20.27
CA LEU A 66 6.58 4.84 19.00
C LEU A 66 7.27 5.78 18.02
N ILE A 67 6.89 7.06 18.05
CA ILE A 67 7.51 8.12 17.23
C ILE A 67 9.00 8.24 17.54
N GLN A 68 9.39 8.25 18.82
CA GLN A 68 10.79 8.34 19.23
C GLN A 68 11.60 7.12 18.73
N LYS A 69 11.10 5.90 18.91
CA LYS A 69 11.78 4.69 18.42
C LYS A 69 12.07 4.71 16.91
N ILE A 70 11.17 5.28 16.11
CA ILE A 70 11.37 5.44 14.66
C ILE A 70 12.37 6.56 14.36
N LEU A 71 12.34 7.64 15.13
CA LEU A 71 13.34 8.72 15.02
C LEU A 71 14.75 8.20 15.33
N ASP A 72 14.88 7.36 16.35
CA ASP A 72 16.12 6.75 16.83
C ASP A 72 16.59 5.55 15.99
N GLU A 73 15.83 5.16 14.95
CA GLU A 73 16.15 4.04 14.05
C GLU A 73 16.16 2.66 14.73
N GLU A 74 15.53 2.53 15.89
CA GLU A 74 15.37 1.25 16.57
C GLU A 74 14.43 0.31 15.82
N ILE A 75 13.44 0.88 15.14
CA ILE A 75 12.44 0.13 14.37
C ILE A 75 12.23 0.75 12.99
N GLU A 76 12.08 -0.10 11.97
CA GLU A 76 11.71 0.31 10.62
C GLU A 76 10.51 -0.52 10.11
N PRO A 77 9.28 -0.05 10.35
CA PRO A 77 8.08 -0.61 9.73
C PRO A 77 8.03 -0.35 8.22
N ASP A 78 7.37 -1.26 7.49
CA ASP A 78 7.14 -1.13 6.04
C ASP A 78 6.07 -0.07 5.75
N ILE A 79 5.00 -0.09 6.55
CA ILE A 79 3.79 0.71 6.35
C ILE A 79 3.41 1.42 7.64
N TYR A 80 2.99 2.67 7.50
CA TYR A 80 2.58 3.53 8.60
C TYR A 80 1.11 3.90 8.43
N VAL A 81 0.33 3.66 9.47
CA VAL A 81 -1.10 4.00 9.55
C VAL A 81 -1.30 4.91 10.76
N ALA A 82 -2.17 5.90 10.65
CA ALA A 82 -2.41 6.84 11.74
C ALA A 82 -3.88 7.19 11.92
N VAL A 83 -4.26 7.45 13.17
CA VAL A 83 -5.54 8.05 13.52
C VAL A 83 -5.44 9.59 13.37
N PRO A 84 -6.46 10.30 12.83
CA PRO A 84 -6.38 11.74 12.58
C PRO A 84 -5.89 12.59 13.76
N GLU A 85 -6.24 12.16 14.97
CA GLU A 85 -6.01 12.85 16.23
C GLU A 85 -4.51 12.94 16.60
N ILE A 86 -3.67 11.96 16.19
CA ILE A 86 -2.22 11.96 16.49
C ILE A 86 -1.37 12.62 15.39
N MET A 87 -1.99 13.03 14.27
CA MET A 87 -1.28 13.64 13.15
C MET A 87 -0.38 14.85 13.51
N PRO A 88 -0.77 15.74 14.44
CA PRO A 88 0.10 16.85 14.85
C PRO A 88 1.43 16.40 15.47
N GLU A 89 1.42 15.27 16.17
CA GLU A 89 2.60 14.71 16.84
C GLU A 89 3.54 13.99 15.86
N LEU A 90 3.02 13.54 14.71
CA LEU A 90 3.80 12.86 13.66
C LEU A 90 4.62 13.82 12.78
N ASN A 91 4.47 15.14 12.94
CA ASN A 91 5.21 16.14 12.16
C ASN A 91 6.75 15.94 12.10
N PRO A 92 7.44 15.54 13.18
CA PRO A 92 8.88 15.26 13.13
C PRO A 92 9.25 14.15 12.14
N LEU A 93 8.38 13.14 11.97
CA LEU A 93 8.61 12.01 11.06
C LEU A 93 8.41 12.38 9.59
N LYS A 94 7.81 13.53 9.27
CA LYS A 94 7.48 13.92 7.90
C LYS A 94 8.71 13.96 6.99
N LYS A 95 9.83 14.50 7.48
CA LYS A 95 11.09 14.60 6.72
C LYS A 95 11.76 13.23 6.54
N LYS A 96 11.61 12.34 7.53
CA LYS A 96 12.20 10.99 7.54
C LYS A 96 11.44 10.04 6.62
N LEU A 97 10.12 9.92 6.81
CA LEU A 97 9.29 8.96 6.08
C LEU A 97 9.00 9.37 4.63
N LYS A 98 9.01 10.67 4.31
CA LYS A 98 8.77 11.22 2.95
C LYS A 98 7.56 10.60 2.25
N LYS A 99 7.79 9.65 1.33
CA LYS A 99 6.74 8.97 0.55
C LYS A 99 5.90 8.01 1.41
N ARG A 100 6.49 7.41 2.46
CA ARG A 100 5.86 6.46 3.40
C ARG A 100 5.04 7.15 4.51
N PHE A 101 5.04 8.48 4.57
CA PHE A 101 4.28 9.21 5.59
C PHE A 101 2.76 9.01 5.40
N PRO A 102 1.96 8.76 6.47
CA PRO A 102 0.52 8.56 6.37
C PRO A 102 -0.20 9.73 5.68
N LYS A 103 -1.15 9.42 4.78
CA LYS A 103 -1.92 10.42 4.03
C LYS A 103 -3.37 9.97 3.85
N LEU A 104 -4.29 10.94 3.92
CA LEU A 104 -5.72 10.72 3.69
C LEU A 104 -6.00 10.17 2.29
N ASN A 105 -5.27 10.64 1.27
CA ASN A 105 -5.46 10.17 -0.10
C ASN A 105 -4.95 8.73 -0.34
N GLN A 106 -4.19 8.17 0.60
CA GLN A 106 -3.69 6.78 0.56
C GLN A 106 -4.50 5.86 1.48
N ASN A 107 -5.57 6.36 2.11
CA ASN A 107 -6.36 5.65 3.12
C ASN A 107 -5.53 5.12 4.31
N SER A 108 -4.31 5.64 4.52
CA SER A 108 -3.47 5.34 5.69
C SER A 108 -3.78 6.23 6.89
N ILE A 109 -4.78 7.10 6.76
CA ILE A 109 -5.34 7.89 7.85
C ILE A 109 -6.82 7.56 7.98
N GLY A 110 -7.23 7.09 9.15
CA GLY A 110 -8.60 6.68 9.41
C GLY A 110 -8.84 6.34 10.88
N ARG A 111 -10.11 6.17 11.25
CA ARG A 111 -10.51 5.77 12.62
C ARG A 111 -10.77 4.28 12.76
N ASP A 112 -10.99 3.59 11.65
CA ASP A 112 -11.23 2.15 11.62
C ASP A 112 -9.90 1.41 11.49
N ILE A 113 -9.23 1.22 12.63
CA ILE A 113 -7.93 0.56 12.72
C ILE A 113 -7.98 -0.89 12.20
N PRO A 114 -8.96 -1.73 12.59
CA PRO A 114 -9.08 -3.09 12.06
C PRO A 114 -9.12 -3.15 10.54
N LYS A 115 -9.97 -2.33 9.92
CA LYS A 115 -10.11 -2.28 8.46
C LYS A 115 -8.85 -1.81 7.76
N MET A 116 -8.16 -0.82 8.34
CA MET A 116 -6.87 -0.38 7.79
C MET A 116 -5.83 -1.50 7.89
N LEU A 117 -5.73 -2.17 9.04
CA LEU A 117 -4.77 -3.26 9.22
C LEU A 117 -5.02 -4.41 8.25
N GLU A 118 -6.27 -4.82 8.06
CA GLU A 118 -6.64 -5.84 7.06
C GLU A 118 -6.12 -5.47 5.67
N LEU A 119 -6.37 -4.22 5.24
CA LEU A 119 -5.96 -3.73 3.94
C LEU A 119 -4.44 -3.62 3.78
N PHE A 120 -3.74 -3.08 4.77
CA PHE A 120 -2.31 -2.80 4.67
C PHE A 120 -1.42 -4.02 4.96
N LYS A 121 -1.92 -5.02 5.68
CA LYS A 121 -1.15 -6.22 6.02
C LYS A 121 -0.89 -7.11 4.80
N THR A 122 -1.89 -7.27 3.93
CA THR A 122 -1.81 -8.05 2.67
C THR A 122 -1.60 -7.16 1.45
N GLY A 123 -1.86 -5.86 1.59
CA GLY A 123 -1.84 -4.88 0.52
C GLY A 123 -0.55 -4.80 -0.29
N ILE A 124 -0.70 -4.73 -1.62
CA ILE A 124 0.38 -4.39 -2.55
C ILE A 124 0.18 -2.98 -3.10
N GLU A 125 1.27 -2.20 -3.14
CA GLU A 125 1.31 -0.87 -3.74
C GLU A 125 1.34 -0.96 -5.27
N ILE A 126 0.43 -0.24 -5.94
CA ILE A 126 0.55 0.09 -7.36
C ILE A 126 1.22 1.46 -7.49
N LYS A 127 2.36 1.50 -8.18
CA LYS A 127 3.04 2.74 -8.51
C LYS A 127 2.62 3.19 -9.91
N VAL A 128 2.48 4.50 -10.06
CA VAL A 128 2.40 5.11 -11.39
C VAL A 128 3.81 5.51 -11.79
N ASP A 129 4.24 5.10 -12.97
CA ASP A 129 5.51 5.54 -13.53
C ASP A 129 5.40 7.04 -13.87
N GLU A 130 6.21 7.86 -13.21
CA GLU A 130 6.23 9.31 -13.39
C GLU A 130 6.98 9.73 -14.67
N GLU A 131 7.91 8.90 -15.17
CA GLU A 131 8.68 9.16 -16.40
C GLU A 131 7.91 8.70 -17.64
N ARG A 132 7.27 7.53 -17.52
CA ARG A 132 6.36 6.99 -18.53
C ARG A 132 4.95 7.26 -18.08
N GLU A 133 4.53 8.51 -18.21
CA GLU A 133 3.14 8.92 -17.97
C GLU A 133 2.20 7.87 -18.59
N ASN A 134 1.26 7.34 -17.80
CA ASN A 134 0.26 6.31 -18.15
C ASN A 134 0.64 4.82 -17.92
N PHE A 135 1.77 4.49 -17.31
CA PHE A 135 2.08 3.10 -16.94
C PHE A 135 1.86 2.84 -15.44
N LEU A 136 1.22 1.70 -15.14
CA LEU A 136 1.14 1.15 -13.80
C LEU A 136 2.22 0.10 -13.63
N LEU A 137 2.99 0.22 -12.56
CA LEU A 137 4.03 -0.72 -12.17
C LEU A 137 3.66 -1.33 -10.83
N THR A 138 3.52 -2.66 -10.82
CA THR A 138 3.36 -3.42 -9.58
C THR A 138 4.01 -4.79 -9.69
N LYS A 139 4.43 -5.33 -8.54
CA LYS A 139 4.98 -6.68 -8.44
C LYS A 139 3.82 -7.65 -8.30
N ILE A 140 3.69 -8.55 -9.28
CA ILE A 140 2.58 -9.52 -9.30
C ILE A 140 3.03 -10.94 -8.96
N ALA A 141 4.34 -11.23 -9.02
CA ALA A 141 4.87 -12.56 -8.76
C ALA A 141 6.37 -12.56 -8.46
N THR A 142 6.80 -13.62 -7.79
CA THR A 142 8.20 -14.05 -7.66
C THR A 142 8.52 -15.13 -8.70
N LEU A 143 9.81 -15.40 -8.94
CA LEU A 143 10.24 -16.33 -9.99
C LEU A 143 9.83 -17.79 -9.74
N ASP A 144 9.56 -18.16 -8.49
CA ASP A 144 9.15 -19.48 -8.01
C ASP A 144 7.64 -19.76 -8.14
N MET A 145 6.83 -18.77 -8.51
CA MET A 145 5.38 -18.95 -8.70
C MET A 145 5.02 -19.69 -9.99
N SER A 146 3.96 -20.49 -9.94
CA SER A 146 3.42 -21.17 -11.13
C SER A 146 2.72 -20.21 -12.09
N SER A 147 2.61 -20.58 -13.36
CA SER A 147 1.92 -19.76 -14.38
C SER A 147 0.46 -19.45 -14.02
N ASP A 148 -0.25 -20.39 -13.39
CA ASP A 148 -1.65 -20.20 -12.97
C ASP A 148 -1.76 -19.14 -11.86
N GLN A 149 -0.83 -19.15 -10.90
CA GLN A 149 -0.77 -18.15 -9.84
C GLN A 149 -0.47 -16.75 -10.40
N ILE A 150 0.51 -16.66 -11.32
CA ILE A 150 0.85 -15.40 -11.99
C ILE A 150 -0.37 -14.84 -12.74
N THR A 151 -1.09 -15.72 -13.45
CA THR A 151 -2.28 -15.34 -14.23
C THR A 151 -3.42 -14.86 -13.33
N ALA A 152 -3.68 -15.55 -12.21
CA ALA A 152 -4.67 -15.13 -11.22
C ALA A 152 -4.33 -13.76 -10.62
N ASN A 153 -3.06 -13.54 -10.25
CA ASN A 153 -2.59 -12.27 -9.70
C ASN A 153 -2.74 -11.13 -10.72
N LEU A 154 -2.38 -11.39 -11.98
CA LEU A 154 -2.55 -10.43 -13.07
C LEU A 154 -4.03 -10.07 -13.29
N GLN A 155 -4.92 -11.06 -13.36
CA GLN A 155 -6.35 -10.83 -13.54
C GLN A 155 -6.92 -9.99 -12.40
N ALA A 156 -6.44 -10.20 -11.18
CA ALA A 156 -6.90 -9.46 -10.02
C ALA A 156 -6.43 -7.98 -10.09
N VAL A 157 -5.19 -7.70 -10.52
CA VAL A 157 -4.71 -6.32 -10.79
C VAL A 157 -5.59 -5.64 -11.81
N ILE A 158 -5.86 -6.32 -12.92
CA ILE A 158 -6.71 -5.78 -13.97
C ILE A 158 -8.10 -5.47 -13.40
N ASN A 159 -8.71 -6.40 -12.67
CA ASN A 159 -10.06 -6.22 -12.12
C ASN A 159 -10.16 -5.01 -11.18
N GLU A 160 -9.19 -4.80 -10.30
CA GLU A 160 -9.24 -3.65 -9.38
C GLU A 160 -8.97 -2.33 -10.10
N VAL A 161 -8.01 -2.30 -11.02
CA VAL A 161 -7.76 -1.12 -11.86
C VAL A 161 -9.03 -0.78 -12.64
N CYS A 162 -9.75 -1.79 -13.13
CA CYS A 162 -11.05 -1.62 -13.77
C CYS A 162 -12.11 -1.07 -12.80
N ARG A 163 -12.17 -1.58 -11.56
CA ARG A 163 -13.14 -1.14 -10.53
C ARG A 163 -13.01 0.35 -10.22
N HIS A 164 -11.79 0.86 -10.22
CA HIS A 164 -11.50 2.26 -9.94
C HIS A 164 -11.53 3.16 -11.18
N ARG A 165 -11.80 2.59 -12.35
CA ARG A 165 -12.04 3.38 -13.55
C ARG A 165 -13.42 4.06 -13.45
N PRO A 166 -13.50 5.38 -13.66
CA PRO A 166 -14.80 6.02 -13.81
C PRO A 166 -15.48 5.54 -15.11
N LEU A 167 -16.79 5.29 -15.00
CA LEU A 167 -17.65 4.69 -16.04
C LEU A 167 -17.68 5.46 -17.37
N ASN A 168 -17.17 6.68 -17.40
CA ASN A 168 -17.18 7.58 -18.55
C ASN A 168 -16.08 7.31 -19.60
N LEU A 169 -15.22 6.30 -19.40
CA LEU A 169 -14.02 6.09 -20.23
C LEU A 169 -14.11 4.97 -21.29
N GLY A 170 -15.26 4.29 -21.48
CA GLY A 170 -15.42 3.23 -22.51
C GLY A 170 -14.86 1.84 -22.09
N PRO A 171 -14.72 0.83 -22.97
CA PRO A 171 -14.05 -0.45 -22.67
C PRO A 171 -12.50 -0.34 -22.64
N PHE A 172 -11.80 -1.32 -22.05
CA PHE A 172 -10.32 -1.35 -21.94
C PHE A 172 -9.62 -1.94 -23.17
N VAL A 173 -10.32 -2.84 -23.86
CA VAL A 173 -9.83 -3.55 -25.04
C VAL A 173 -10.90 -3.38 -26.09
N VAL A 174 -10.52 -2.81 -27.23
CA VAL A 174 -11.32 -2.79 -28.46
C VAL A 174 -10.68 -3.77 -29.42
#